data_AF-A0A351CWQ0-F1
#
_entry.id   AF-A0A351CWQ0-F1
#
_cell.length_a   1.000
_cell.length_b   1.000
_cell.length_c   1.000
_cell.angle_alpha   90.00
_cell.angle_beta   90.00
_cell.angle_gamma   90.00
#
_symmetry.space_group_name_H-M   'P 1'
#
loop_
_entity.id
_entity.type
_entity.pdbx_description
1 polymer ?
#
loop_
_entity_poly.entity_id
_entity_poly.type
_entity_poly.pdbx_seq_one_letter_code
_entity_poly.pdbx_strand_id
1 'polypeptide(L)'
;MASAISPASCVLVDASIYIFRAWFSIPDSITDHEGFPVNAAYGFARFLTELAEQAPCKNMAIAFDESLSQSFRNEIYAPYKANRELVPESLERQFLLCRRFSEAAGIACFSHPRYEADDLIATLARLHRSEE
;
A
#
# COMPACT_ATOMS: atom_id res chain seq x y z
N MET A 1 17.03 -9.43 -17.58
CA MET A 1 16.23 -10.65 -17.33
C MET A 1 15.92 -10.64 -15.85
N ALA A 2 14.68 -10.30 -15.45
CA ALA A 2 14.29 -10.36 -14.05
C ALA A 2 14.44 -11.82 -13.58
N SER A 3 15.20 -12.04 -12.52
CA SER A 3 15.33 -13.37 -11.92
C SER A 3 13.93 -13.83 -11.53
N ALA A 4 13.47 -14.95 -12.08
CA ALA A 4 12.15 -15.47 -11.77
C ALA A 4 12.06 -15.69 -10.26
N ILE A 5 11.09 -15.02 -9.64
CA ILE A 5 10.80 -15.17 -8.22
C ILE A 5 10.41 -16.63 -7.99
N SER A 6 11.03 -17.28 -7.00
CA SER A 6 10.74 -18.69 -6.71
C SER A 6 9.26 -18.86 -6.40
N PRO A 7 8.63 -20.00 -6.75
CA PRO A 7 7.24 -20.27 -6.39
C PRO A 7 6.99 -20.29 -4.86
N ALA A 8 8.04 -20.34 -4.03
CA ALA A 8 7.97 -20.21 -2.58
C ALA A 8 8.06 -18.75 -2.08
N SER A 9 8.40 -17.80 -2.95
CA SER A 9 8.62 -16.41 -2.59
C SER A 9 7.31 -15.63 -2.47
N CYS A 10 7.28 -14.71 -1.51
CA CYS A 10 6.17 -13.81 -1.27
C CYS A 10 6.56 -12.37 -1.65
N VAL A 11 5.65 -11.65 -2.32
CA VAL A 11 5.78 -10.22 -2.59
C VAL A 11 4.96 -9.45 -1.55
N LEU A 12 5.63 -8.61 -0.77
CA LEU A 12 5.03 -7.77 0.26
C LEU A 12 5.15 -6.31 -0.17
N VAL A 13 4.03 -5.60 -0.20
CA VAL A 13 3.95 -4.23 -0.71
C VAL A 13 3.48 -3.29 0.40
N ASP A 14 4.23 -2.23 0.65
CA ASP A 14 3.73 -1.05 1.38
C ASP A 14 2.93 -0.19 0.40
N ALA A 15 1.62 -0.06 0.60
CA ALA A 15 0.76 0.72 -0.28
C ALA A 15 1.07 2.22 -0.26
N SER A 16 1.43 2.76 0.91
CA SER A 16 1.51 4.20 1.16
C SER A 16 2.49 4.86 0.18
N ILE A 17 3.70 4.30 0.02
CA ILE A 17 4.72 4.86 -0.88
C ILE A 17 4.25 4.92 -2.34
N TYR A 18 3.55 3.90 -2.83
CA TYR A 18 3.11 3.87 -4.24
C TYR A 18 1.89 4.77 -4.49
N ILE A 19 0.99 4.88 -3.51
CA ILE A 19 -0.15 5.80 -3.56
C ILE A 19 0.33 7.26 -3.56
N PHE A 20 1.23 7.63 -2.65
CA PHE A 20 1.80 8.98 -2.62
C PHE A 20 2.60 9.29 -3.90
N ARG A 21 3.37 8.33 -4.41
CA ARG A 21 4.07 8.49 -5.69
C ARG A 21 3.10 8.79 -6.82
N ALA A 22 2.02 8.03 -6.95
CA ALA A 22 0.99 8.28 -7.95
C ALA A 22 0.32 9.64 -7.76
N TRP A 23 -0.05 10.00 -6.53
CA TRP A 23 -0.65 11.29 -6.18
C TRP A 23 0.18 12.49 -6.66
N PHE A 24 1.50 12.48 -6.47
CA PHE A 24 2.38 13.59 -6.84
C PHE A 24 2.88 13.57 -8.29
N SER A 25 2.79 12.43 -8.99
CA SER A 25 3.34 12.28 -10.35
C SER A 25 2.28 12.26 -11.45
N ILE A 26 1.03 11.97 -11.11
CA ILE A 26 -0.06 11.85 -12.07
C ILE A 26 -0.98 13.07 -11.93
N PRO A 27 -1.31 13.76 -13.03
CA PRO A 27 -2.23 14.90 -12.99
C PRO A 27 -3.58 14.55 -12.36
N ASP A 28 -4.08 15.42 -11.49
CA ASP A 28 -5.39 15.32 -10.83
C ASP A 28 -6.58 15.54 -11.79
N SER A 29 -6.31 15.94 -13.04
CA SER A 29 -7.28 15.98 -14.13
C SER A 29 -7.82 14.59 -14.52
N ILE A 30 -7.16 13.51 -14.09
CA ILE A 30 -7.71 12.16 -14.19
C ILE A 30 -8.81 11.99 -13.13
N THR A 31 -10.06 11.98 -13.60
CA THR A 31 -11.26 11.99 -12.76
C THR A 31 -12.18 10.82 -13.08
N ASP A 32 -13.06 10.46 -12.14
CA ASP A 32 -14.16 9.53 -12.39
C ASP A 32 -15.35 10.20 -13.09
N HIS A 33 -16.40 9.41 -13.35
CA HIS A 33 -17.63 9.89 -14.02
C HIS A 33 -18.37 11.02 -13.29
N GLU A 34 -18.11 11.22 -12.00
CA GLU A 34 -18.70 12.30 -11.20
C GLU A 34 -17.75 13.51 -11.08
N GLY A 35 -16.58 13.45 -11.72
CA GLY A 35 -15.58 14.51 -11.73
C GLY A 35 -14.63 14.52 -10.54
N PHE A 36 -14.61 13.48 -9.70
CA PHE A 36 -13.69 13.40 -8.57
C PHE A 36 -12.31 12.89 -9.01
N PRO A 37 -11.20 13.48 -8.52
CA PRO A 37 -9.85 13.00 -8.84
C PRO A 37 -9.63 11.54 -8.43
N VAL A 38 -9.02 10.77 -9.33
CA VAL A 38 -8.66 9.35 -9.13
C VAL A 38 -7.22 9.06 -9.60
N ASN A 39 -6.39 10.09 -9.72
CA ASN A 39 -5.01 10.03 -10.21
C ASN A 39 -4.10 9.08 -9.40
N ALA A 40 -4.15 9.13 -8.07
CA ALA A 40 -3.41 8.23 -7.19
C ALA A 40 -3.90 6.79 -7.32
N ALA A 41 -5.23 6.57 -7.33
CA ALA A 41 -5.81 5.24 -7.49
C ALA A 41 -5.47 4.62 -8.86
N TYR A 42 -5.53 5.42 -9.93
CA TYR A 42 -5.14 5.02 -11.28
C TYR A 42 -3.66 4.62 -11.34
N GLY A 43 -2.77 5.45 -10.80
CA GLY A 43 -1.34 5.14 -10.78
C GLY A 43 -0.98 3.93 -9.95
N PHE A 44 -1.64 3.75 -8.81
CA PHE A 44 -1.45 2.59 -7.95
C PHE A 44 -1.92 1.29 -8.63
N ALA A 45 -3.09 1.31 -9.28
CA ALA A 45 -3.60 0.16 -10.03
C ALA A 45 -2.65 -0.23 -11.18
N ARG A 46 -2.13 0.77 -11.91
CA ARG A 46 -1.11 0.56 -12.94
C ARG A 46 0.15 -0.08 -12.36
N PHE A 47 0.68 0.46 -11.27
CA PHE A 47 1.84 -0.10 -10.57
C PHE A 47 1.60 -1.56 -10.17
N LEU A 48 0.46 -1.89 -9.56
CA LEU A 48 0.16 -3.26 -9.14
C LEU A 48 0.09 -4.22 -10.32
N THR A 49 -0.46 -3.77 -11.44
CA THR A 49 -0.55 -4.58 -12.67
C THR A 49 0.84 -4.83 -13.24
N GLU A 50 1.67 -3.79 -13.36
CA GLU A 50 3.06 -3.90 -13.81
C GLU A 50 3.90 -4.78 -12.86
N LEU A 51 3.68 -4.67 -11.54
CA LEU A 51 4.35 -5.51 -10.55
C LEU A 51 3.97 -6.98 -10.71
N ALA A 52 2.68 -7.29 -10.87
CA ALA A 52 2.21 -8.66 -11.05
C ALA A 52 2.78 -9.32 -12.31
N GLU A 53 2.96 -8.55 -13.40
CA GLU A 53 3.58 -9.02 -14.64
C GLU A 53 5.10 -9.23 -14.52
N GLN A 54 5.81 -8.29 -13.87
CA GLN A 54 7.27 -8.32 -13.76
C GLN A 54 7.78 -9.27 -12.67
N ALA A 55 6.98 -9.48 -11.62
CA ALA A 55 7.32 -10.23 -10.43
C ALA A 55 6.24 -11.30 -10.15
N PRO A 56 6.05 -12.27 -11.07
CA PRO A 56 5.04 -13.31 -10.87
C PRO A 56 5.37 -14.11 -9.60
N CYS A 57 4.42 -14.14 -8.67
CA CYS A 57 4.57 -14.82 -7.39
C CYS A 57 3.28 -15.57 -7.05
N LYS A 58 3.39 -16.61 -6.20
CA LYS A 58 2.20 -17.32 -5.71
C LYS A 58 1.49 -16.55 -4.60
N ASN A 59 2.24 -15.79 -3.80
CA ASN A 59 1.75 -15.09 -2.63
C ASN A 59 2.09 -13.61 -2.75
N MET A 60 1.07 -12.75 -2.86
CA MET A 60 1.20 -11.31 -2.77
C MET A 60 0.34 -10.77 -1.63
N ALA A 61 0.90 -9.85 -0.84
CA ALA A 61 0.17 -9.15 0.20
C ALA A 61 0.48 -7.65 0.16
N ILE A 62 -0.51 -6.83 0.48
CA ILE A 62 -0.41 -5.38 0.51
C ILE A 62 -0.76 -4.90 1.92
N ALA A 63 0.13 -4.11 2.51
CA ALA A 63 -0.08 -3.46 3.80
C ALA A 63 -0.50 -2.01 3.59
N PHE A 64 -1.52 -1.57 4.31
CA PHE A 64 -2.03 -0.21 4.33
C PHE A 64 -1.90 0.35 5.76
N ASP A 65 -1.45 1.59 5.88
CA ASP A 65 -1.55 2.33 7.15
C ASP A 65 -3.00 2.73 7.41
N GLU A 66 -3.52 2.41 8.60
CA GLU A 66 -4.87 2.78 9.02
C GLU A 66 -4.90 4.10 9.80
N SER A 67 -3.77 4.48 10.40
CA SER A 67 -3.66 5.72 11.16
C SER A 67 -2.27 6.33 11.05
N LEU A 68 -2.21 7.66 10.91
CA LEU A 68 -0.97 8.44 10.95
C LEU A 68 -0.54 8.83 12.37
N SER A 69 -1.40 8.66 13.38
CA SER A 69 -1.21 9.23 14.72
C SER A 69 -1.52 8.28 15.89
N GLN A 70 -1.98 7.06 15.63
CA GLN A 70 -2.39 6.10 16.66
C GLN A 70 -1.50 4.85 16.74
N SER A 71 -0.23 4.96 16.34
CA SER A 71 0.73 3.87 16.50
C SER A 71 1.12 3.68 17.96
N PHE A 72 1.49 2.44 18.36
CA PHE A 72 2.17 2.21 19.64
C PHE A 72 3.44 3.07 19.79
N ARG A 73 4.04 3.53 18.69
CA ARG A 73 5.17 4.46 18.70
C ARG A 73 4.81 5.83 19.28
N ASN A 74 3.57 6.29 19.12
CA ASN A 74 3.08 7.53 19.73
C ASN A 74 2.96 7.42 21.27
N GLU A 75 2.72 6.22 21.80
CA GLU A 75 2.74 5.96 23.25
C GLU A 75 4.17 6.05 23.82
N ILE A 76 5.18 5.65 23.04
CA ILE A 76 6.60 5.70 23.43
C ILE A 76 7.15 7.12 23.28
N TYR A 77 6.80 7.79 22.18
CA TYR A 77 7.27 9.13 21.85
C TYR A 77 6.15 9.92 21.16
N ALA A 78 5.49 10.78 21.94
CA ALA A 78 4.32 11.54 21.46
C ALA A 78 4.57 12.36 20.16
N PRO A 79 5.73 13.01 19.96
CA PRO A 79 6.01 13.75 18.72
C PRO A 79 6.33 12.87 17.50
N TYR A 80 6.28 11.54 17.61
CA TYR A 80 6.55 10.65 16.49
C TYR A 80 5.60 10.95 15.31
N LYS A 81 6.17 11.29 14.14
CA LYS A 81 5.44 11.68 12.92
C LYS A 81 4.48 12.87 13.10
N ALA A 82 4.57 13.64 14.18
CA ALA A 82 3.67 14.76 14.46
C ALA A 82 3.76 15.90 13.42
N ASN A 83 4.83 15.95 12.63
CA ASN A 83 5.03 16.90 11.54
C ASN A 83 4.46 16.43 10.19
N ARG A 84 3.82 15.27 10.12
CA ARG A 84 3.14 14.82 8.89
C ARG A 84 1.85 15.61 8.72
N GLU A 85 1.67 16.19 7.53
CA GLU A 85 0.43 16.85 7.17
C GLU A 85 -0.72 15.83 7.09
N LEU A 86 -1.93 16.30 7.42
CA LEU A 86 -3.13 15.50 7.22
C LEU A 86 -3.35 15.29 5.73
N VAL A 87 -3.73 14.06 5.39
CA VAL A 87 -4.05 13.68 4.01
C VAL A 87 -5.32 14.44 3.58
N PRO A 88 -5.32 15.12 2.42
CA PRO A 88 -6.53 15.75 1.89
C PRO A 88 -7.64 14.72 1.68
N GLU A 89 -8.91 15.11 1.87
CA GLU A 89 -10.08 14.22 1.71
C GLU A 89 -10.11 13.52 0.33
N SER A 90 -9.70 14.23 -0.72
CA SER A 90 -9.59 13.66 -2.07
C SER A 90 -8.59 12.53 -2.18
N LEU A 91 -7.50 12.56 -1.40
CA LEU A 91 -6.52 11.49 -1.34
C LEU A 91 -6.99 10.36 -0.40
N GLU A 92 -7.68 10.67 0.70
CA GLU A 92 -8.30 9.66 1.57
C GLU A 92 -9.31 8.78 0.82
N ARG A 93 -10.18 9.38 -0.02
CA ARG A 93 -11.06 8.64 -0.94
C ARG A 93 -10.26 7.69 -1.83
N GLN A 94 -9.12 8.14 -2.34
CA GLN A 94 -8.29 7.33 -3.24
C GLN A 94 -7.56 6.19 -2.51
N PHE A 95 -7.17 6.35 -1.24
CA PHE A 95 -6.70 5.23 -0.41
C PHE A 95 -7.75 4.12 -0.32
N LEU A 96 -9.02 4.48 -0.11
CA LEU A 96 -10.12 3.50 -0.09
C LEU A 96 -10.30 2.81 -1.46
N LEU A 97 -10.18 3.56 -2.57
CA LEU A 97 -10.23 2.98 -3.91
C LEU A 97 -9.06 2.01 -4.17
N CYS A 98 -7.84 2.36 -3.76
CA CYS A 98 -6.67 1.50 -3.87
C CYS A 98 -6.88 0.17 -3.14
N ARG A 99 -7.38 0.22 -1.89
CA ARG A 99 -7.72 -0.99 -1.12
C ARG A 99 -8.78 -1.83 -1.84
N ARG A 100 -9.89 -1.22 -2.25
CA ARG A 100 -10.97 -1.93 -2.96
C ARG A 100 -10.48 -2.58 -4.24
N PHE A 101 -9.61 -1.90 -5.00
CA PHE A 101 -9.00 -2.45 -6.19
C PHE A 101 -8.12 -3.67 -5.88
N SER A 102 -7.25 -3.57 -4.88
CA SER A 102 -6.40 -4.66 -4.43
C SER A 102 -7.19 -5.89 -3.99
N GLU A 103 -8.25 -5.69 -3.20
CA GLU A 103 -9.14 -6.76 -2.76
C GLU A 103 -9.89 -7.40 -3.94
N ALA A 104 -10.40 -6.59 -4.87
CA ALA A 104 -11.06 -7.07 -6.08
C ALA A 104 -10.12 -7.85 -7.01
N ALA A 105 -8.82 -7.52 -7.01
CA ALA A 105 -7.78 -8.26 -7.72
C ALA A 105 -7.41 -9.59 -7.03
N GLY A 106 -8.03 -9.92 -5.88
CA GLY A 106 -7.76 -11.14 -5.13
C GLY A 106 -6.48 -11.09 -4.31
N ILE A 107 -5.93 -9.89 -4.06
CA ILE A 107 -4.69 -9.70 -3.29
C ILE A 107 -5.04 -9.56 -1.81
N ALA A 108 -4.30 -10.25 -0.95
CA ALA A 108 -4.48 -10.14 0.50
C ALA A 108 -4.09 -8.74 0.98
N CYS A 109 -5.02 -8.04 1.64
CA CYS A 109 -4.81 -6.69 2.15
C CYS A 109 -4.81 -6.68 3.69
N PHE A 110 -3.81 -6.06 4.29
CA PHE A 110 -3.63 -6.00 5.73
C PHE A 110 -3.57 -4.56 6.21
N SER A 111 -4.23 -4.27 7.32
CA SER A 111 -4.08 -3.04 8.08
C SER A 111 -4.37 -3.31 9.55
N HIS A 112 -3.92 -2.40 10.42
CA HIS A 112 -4.17 -2.52 11.83
C HIS A 112 -4.24 -1.12 12.48
N PRO A 113 -5.15 -0.90 13.45
CA PRO A 113 -5.33 0.42 14.07
C PRO A 113 -4.11 0.89 14.88
N ARG A 114 -3.29 -0.05 15.37
CA ARG A 114 -2.13 0.21 16.25
C ARG A 114 -0.75 -0.04 15.62
N TYR A 115 -0.69 -0.80 14.53
CA TYR A 115 0.57 -1.22 13.90
C TYR A 115 0.65 -0.63 12.49
N GLU A 116 1.84 -0.18 12.11
CA GLU A 116 2.07 0.46 10.82
C GLU A 116 2.29 -0.59 9.72
N ALA A 117 2.21 -0.18 8.46
CA ALA A 117 2.46 -1.07 7.31
C ALA A 117 3.80 -1.80 7.43
N ASP A 118 4.85 -1.12 7.90
CA ASP A 118 6.18 -1.69 8.15
C ASP A 118 6.14 -2.86 9.15
N ASP A 119 5.34 -2.74 10.22
CA ASP A 119 5.21 -3.79 11.24
C ASP A 119 4.50 -5.03 10.68
N LEU A 120 3.47 -4.81 9.84
CA LEU A 120 2.73 -5.87 9.17
C LEU A 120 3.63 -6.59 8.15
N ILE A 121 4.38 -5.83 7.35
CA ILE A 121 5.34 -6.39 6.38
C ILE A 121 6.41 -7.21 7.11
N ALA A 122 7.00 -6.69 8.18
CA ALA A 122 7.99 -7.42 8.96
C ALA A 122 7.42 -8.72 9.55
N THR A 123 6.17 -8.70 10.02
CA THR A 123 5.46 -9.88 10.53
C THR A 123 5.25 -10.92 9.43
N LEU A 124 4.70 -10.52 8.29
CA LEU A 124 4.47 -11.39 7.14
C LEU A 124 5.78 -11.97 6.59
N ALA A 125 6.82 -11.15 6.50
CA ALA A 125 8.15 -11.58 6.06
C ALA A 125 8.73 -12.65 6.98
N ARG A 126 8.51 -12.54 8.30
CA ARG A 126 8.93 -13.56 9.27
C ARG A 126 8.12 -14.84 9.13
N LEU A 127 6.80 -14.75 8.96
CA LEU A 127 5.91 -15.92 8.82
C LEU A 127 6.14 -16.69 7.51
N HIS A 128 6.54 -16.00 6.45
CA HIS A 128 6.80 -16.59 5.13
C HIS A 128 8.27 -16.84 4.84
N ARG A 129 9.16 -16.63 5.82
CA ARG A 129 10.55 -17.07 5.69
C ARG A 129 10.56 -18.60 5.78
N SER A 130 10.92 -19.27 4.68
CA SER A 130 11.26 -20.69 4.73
C SER A 130 12.43 -20.88 5.69
N GLU A 131 12.32 -21.84 6.61
CA GLU A 131 13.49 -22.32 7.32
C GLU A 131 14.37 -23.07 6.31
N GLU A 132 15.43 -22.41 5.85
CA GLU A 132 16.62 -23.05 5.31
C GLU A 132 17.72 -23.02 6.37
#